data_AF-A0AAD6V060-F1
#
_entry.id   AF-A0AAD6V060-F1
#
_cell.length_a   1.000
_cell.length_b   1.000
_cell.length_c   1.000
_cell.angle_alpha   90.00
_cell.angle_beta   90.00
_cell.angle_gamma   90.00
#
_symmetry.space_group_name_H-M   'P 1'
#
loop_
_entity.id
_entity.type
_entity.pdbx_description
1 polymer ?
#
loop_
_entity_poly.entity_id
_entity_poly.type
_entity_poly.pdbx_seq_one_letter_code
_entity_poly.pdbx_strand_id
1 'polypeptide(L)'
;MDDSPWDEAATQETSRDMEWANISSQFTNSGYREGITAGKESALQEGFDAGFASVGVPLGRNLGFLRGVASALVAFLQSSMCQHTEKDALLAEARAIATRLAAVRFSDIVPPDLEAETHAREHLAEEDDFAMDENEGLRDRREMEGLEDMVARLSAGTVKTAVAETSRPTMDDVRMLEGRLHALNMRLGLDVNRGVT
;
A
#
# COMPACT_ATOMS: atom_id res chain seq x y z
N MET A 1 53.46 52.30 -16.71
CA MET A 1 52.40 51.32 -16.46
C MET A 1 51.96 51.61 -15.05
N ASP A 2 50.89 52.37 -14.90
CA ASP A 2 50.33 52.74 -13.60
C ASP A 2 49.22 51.73 -13.32
N ASP A 3 49.55 50.63 -12.64
CA ASP A 3 48.54 49.76 -12.04
C ASP A 3 47.94 50.54 -10.86
N SER A 4 46.82 51.20 -11.13
CA SER A 4 46.06 51.91 -10.11
C SER A 4 45.44 50.87 -9.18
N PRO A 5 45.79 50.84 -7.88
CA PRO A 5 45.24 49.88 -6.92
C PRO A 5 43.71 50.03 -6.71
N TRP A 6 43.10 51.05 -7.33
CA TRP A 6 41.67 51.31 -7.32
C TRP A 6 40.90 50.59 -8.43
N ASP A 7 41.55 50.15 -9.51
CA ASP A 7 40.90 49.39 -10.60
C ASP A 7 40.66 47.91 -10.22
N GLU A 8 41.55 47.32 -9.41
CA GLU A 8 41.35 45.98 -8.83
C GLU A 8 40.21 45.96 -7.79
N ALA A 9 40.05 47.02 -7.00
CA ALA A 9 38.96 47.14 -6.05
C ALA A 9 37.60 47.30 -6.75
N ALA A 10 37.52 48.11 -7.81
CA ALA A 10 36.29 48.28 -8.58
C ALA A 10 35.85 46.99 -9.29
N THR A 11 36.79 46.22 -9.82
CA THR A 11 36.51 44.91 -10.45
C THR A 11 36.09 43.86 -9.42
N GLN A 12 36.70 43.84 -8.23
CA GLN A 12 36.31 42.95 -7.13
C GLN A 12 34.91 43.28 -6.57
N GLU A 13 34.55 44.55 -6.47
CA GLU A 13 33.21 44.99 -6.07
C GLU A 13 32.14 44.57 -7.10
N THR A 14 32.41 44.74 -8.39
CA THR A 14 31.48 44.27 -9.44
C THR A 14 31.35 42.74 -9.49
N SER A 15 32.43 42.00 -9.25
CA SER A 15 32.39 40.53 -9.14
C SER A 15 31.54 40.10 -7.95
N ARG A 16 31.71 40.77 -6.81
CA ARG A 16 30.92 40.55 -5.60
C ARG A 16 29.44 40.79 -5.89
N ASP A 17 29.06 41.92 -6.47
CA ASP A 17 27.65 42.22 -6.77
C ASP A 17 27.02 41.21 -7.76
N MET A 18 27.79 40.72 -8.74
CA MET A 18 27.34 39.66 -9.65
C MET A 18 27.15 38.31 -8.94
N GLU A 19 28.07 37.94 -8.05
CA GLU A 19 27.95 36.73 -7.22
C GLU A 19 26.74 36.82 -6.29
N TRP A 20 26.52 37.98 -5.65
CA TRP A 20 25.35 38.23 -4.80
C TRP A 20 24.04 38.14 -5.59
N ALA A 21 23.98 38.69 -6.81
CA ALA A 21 22.81 38.60 -7.67
C ALA A 21 22.53 37.15 -8.10
N ASN A 22 23.57 36.39 -8.45
CA ASN A 22 23.44 34.98 -8.82
C ASN A 22 22.96 34.13 -7.63
N ILE A 23 23.56 34.32 -6.45
CA ILE A 23 23.17 33.65 -5.21
C ILE A 23 21.71 34.00 -4.86
N SER A 24 21.32 35.27 -4.94
CA SER A 24 19.94 35.71 -4.68
C SER A 24 18.93 35.09 -5.65
N SER A 25 19.25 35.03 -6.94
CA SER A 25 18.42 34.37 -7.95
C SER A 25 18.27 32.88 -7.68
N GLN A 26 19.35 32.20 -7.30
CA GLN A 26 19.33 30.78 -6.95
C GLN A 26 18.49 30.53 -5.70
N PHE A 27 18.66 31.32 -4.64
CA PHE A 27 17.84 31.20 -3.42
C PHE A 27 16.35 31.47 -3.69
N THR A 28 16.03 32.46 -4.51
CA THR A 28 14.63 32.77 -4.86
C THR A 28 14.00 31.64 -5.66
N ASN A 29 14.69 31.14 -6.68
CA ASN A 29 14.18 30.05 -7.52
C ASN A 29 14.10 28.73 -6.74
N SER A 30 15.10 28.45 -5.90
CA SER A 30 15.11 27.28 -5.02
C SER A 30 13.98 27.36 -4.00
N GLY A 31 13.82 28.50 -3.32
CA GLY A 31 12.76 28.71 -2.34
C GLY A 31 11.35 28.65 -2.95
N TYR A 32 11.18 29.14 -4.18
CA TYR A 32 9.92 29.00 -4.91
C TYR A 32 9.62 27.54 -5.24
N ARG A 33 10.59 26.79 -5.78
CA ARG A 33 10.43 25.35 -6.05
C ARG A 33 10.12 24.57 -4.78
N GLU A 34 10.88 24.82 -3.72
CA GLU A 34 10.70 24.17 -2.42
C GLU A 34 9.33 24.49 -1.82
N GLY A 35 8.87 25.74 -1.90
CA GLY A 35 7.54 26.13 -1.44
C GLY A 35 6.40 25.44 -2.20
N ILE A 36 6.55 25.28 -3.53
CA ILE A 36 5.58 24.52 -4.34
C ILE A 36 5.58 23.04 -3.96
N THR A 37 6.76 22.43 -3.82
CA THR A 37 6.88 21.03 -3.41
C THR A 37 6.29 20.81 -2.02
N ALA A 38 6.64 21.65 -1.05
CA ALA A 38 6.14 21.55 0.32
C ALA A 38 4.61 21.73 0.42
N GLY A 39 4.04 22.64 -0.38
CA GLY A 39 2.59 22.84 -0.45
C GLY A 39 1.86 21.61 -1.02
N LYS A 40 2.42 21.01 -2.08
CA LYS A 40 1.89 19.78 -2.68
C LYS A 40 1.98 18.59 -1.72
N GLU A 41 3.14 18.40 -1.09
CA GLU A 41 3.36 17.34 -0.11
C GLU A 41 2.39 17.47 1.07
N SER A 42 2.21 18.69 1.58
CA SER A 42 1.26 18.95 2.68
C SER A 42 -0.19 18.61 2.31
N ALA A 43 -0.62 18.95 1.10
CA ALA A 43 -1.98 18.63 0.63
C ALA A 43 -2.17 17.12 0.39
N LEU A 44 -1.15 16.45 -0.15
CA LEU A 44 -1.16 15.01 -0.39
C LEU A 44 -1.19 14.22 0.92
N GLN A 45 -0.43 14.67 1.92
CA GLN A 45 -0.33 14.00 3.21
C GLN A 45 -1.66 14.04 3.99
N GLU A 46 -2.41 15.15 3.93
CA GLU A 46 -3.74 15.24 4.56
C GLU A 46 -4.72 14.20 3.97
N GLY A 47 -4.73 14.05 2.65
CA GLY A 47 -5.53 13.03 1.96
C GLY A 47 -5.12 11.60 2.32
N PHE A 48 -3.80 11.34 2.41
CA PHE A 48 -3.28 10.05 2.85
C PHE A 48 -3.69 9.72 4.28
N ASP A 49 -3.52 10.67 5.22
CA ASP A 49 -3.84 10.46 6.64
C ASP A 49 -5.32 10.16 6.83
N ALA A 50 -6.20 10.85 6.09
CA ALA A 50 -7.63 10.59 6.09
C ALA A 50 -7.97 9.18 5.58
N GLY A 51 -7.40 8.75 4.44
CA GLY A 51 -7.59 7.41 3.89
C GLY A 51 -7.00 6.30 4.77
N PHE A 52 -5.83 6.56 5.35
CA PHE A 52 -5.18 5.64 6.28
C PHE A 52 -6.02 5.43 7.53
N ALA A 53 -6.52 6.50 8.16
CA ALA A 53 -7.33 6.40 9.38
C ALA A 53 -8.71 5.77 9.11
N SER A 54 -9.37 6.13 8.01
CA SER A 54 -10.75 5.72 7.73
C SER A 54 -10.88 4.32 7.11
N VAL A 55 -9.93 3.92 6.25
CA VAL A 55 -10.00 2.65 5.51
C VAL A 55 -8.82 1.75 5.84
N GLY A 56 -7.60 2.28 5.80
CA GLY A 56 -6.37 1.49 5.95
C GLY A 56 -6.26 0.78 7.31
N VAL A 57 -6.36 1.53 8.40
CA VAL A 57 -6.28 1.04 9.78
C VAL A 57 -7.37 0.01 10.10
N PRO A 58 -8.68 0.28 9.92
CA PRO A 58 -9.71 -0.69 10.29
C PRO A 58 -9.64 -1.97 9.45
N LEU A 59 -9.39 -1.84 8.15
CA LEU A 59 -9.29 -3.00 7.26
C LEU A 59 -8.06 -3.85 7.58
N GLY A 60 -6.92 -3.18 7.81
CA GLY A 60 -5.67 -3.85 8.17
C GLY A 60 -5.69 -4.55 9.49
N ARG A 61 -6.26 -3.90 10.51
CA ARG A 61 -6.43 -4.51 11.82
C ARG A 61 -7.32 -5.74 11.74
N ASN A 62 -8.44 -5.67 11.02
CA ASN A 62 -9.35 -6.80 10.89
C ASN A 62 -8.67 -7.98 10.19
N LEU A 63 -8.00 -7.73 9.06
CA LEU A 63 -7.34 -8.76 8.29
C LEU A 63 -6.15 -9.38 9.04
N GLY A 64 -5.35 -8.54 9.71
CA GLY A 64 -4.26 -8.98 10.59
C GLY A 64 -4.77 -9.84 11.75
N PHE A 65 -5.88 -9.46 12.38
CA PHE A 65 -6.53 -10.26 13.41
C PHE A 65 -6.95 -11.64 12.89
N LEU A 66 -7.67 -11.70 11.76
CA LEU A 66 -8.10 -12.98 11.17
C LEU A 66 -6.92 -13.91 10.85
N ARG A 67 -5.83 -13.36 10.28
CA ARG A 67 -4.59 -14.12 10.01
C ARG A 67 -3.93 -14.63 11.30
N GLY A 68 -3.90 -13.80 12.33
CA GLY A 68 -3.35 -14.16 13.64
C GLY A 68 -4.12 -15.31 14.28
N VAL A 69 -5.46 -15.22 14.30
CA VAL A 69 -6.34 -16.26 14.84
C VAL A 69 -6.19 -17.56 14.06
N ALA A 70 -6.19 -17.51 12.73
CA ALA A 70 -6.00 -18.70 11.91
C ALA A 70 -4.62 -19.37 12.15
N SER A 71 -3.56 -18.57 12.29
CA SER A 71 -2.20 -19.07 12.58
C SER A 71 -2.12 -19.69 13.98
N ALA A 72 -2.72 -19.05 14.98
CA ALA A 72 -2.79 -19.56 16.34
C ALA A 72 -3.56 -20.88 16.41
N LEU A 73 -4.66 -21.00 15.67
CA LEU A 73 -5.43 -22.24 15.57
C LEU A 73 -4.63 -23.38 14.94
N VAL A 74 -3.90 -23.11 13.86
CA VAL A 74 -3.02 -24.11 13.23
C VAL A 74 -1.97 -24.59 14.24
N ALA A 75 -1.31 -23.67 14.96
CA ALA A 75 -0.31 -24.01 15.97
C ALA A 75 -0.91 -24.80 17.16
N PHE A 76 -2.08 -24.38 17.65
CA PHE A 76 -2.80 -25.05 18.73
C PHE A 76 -3.18 -26.49 18.35
N LEU A 77 -3.74 -26.67 17.15
CA LEU A 77 -4.12 -27.99 16.63
C LEU A 77 -2.89 -28.87 16.39
N GLN A 78 -1.76 -28.30 15.97
CA GLN A 78 -0.49 -29.04 15.84
C GLN A 78 0.03 -29.53 17.20
N SER A 79 -0.01 -28.68 18.22
CA SER A 79 0.52 -28.97 19.56
C SER A 79 -0.36 -29.91 20.41
N SER A 80 -1.68 -29.85 20.26
CA SER A 80 -2.61 -30.59 21.12
C SER A 80 -2.56 -32.11 20.90
N MET A 81 -2.34 -32.91 21.95
CA MET A 81 -2.37 -34.38 21.93
C MET A 81 -3.79 -34.97 21.89
N CYS A 82 -4.70 -34.44 21.07
CA CYS A 82 -6.08 -34.94 20.93
C CYS A 82 -6.25 -35.91 19.75
N GLN A 83 -7.29 -36.75 19.82
CA GLN A 83 -7.55 -37.93 18.98
C GLN A 83 -7.36 -37.65 17.47
N HIS A 84 -6.55 -38.50 16.81
CA HIS A 84 -5.92 -38.22 15.50
C HIS A 84 -6.89 -37.90 14.35
N THR A 85 -8.04 -38.58 14.26
CA THR A 85 -8.88 -38.53 13.05
C THR A 85 -9.69 -37.25 12.88
N GLU A 86 -10.30 -36.73 13.96
CA GLU A 86 -11.04 -35.45 13.90
C GLU A 86 -10.09 -34.25 13.91
N LYS A 87 -8.93 -34.38 14.57
CA LYS A 87 -7.89 -33.36 14.60
C LYS A 87 -7.33 -33.07 13.21
N ASP A 88 -7.06 -34.09 12.40
CA ASP A 88 -6.47 -33.91 11.08
C ASP A 88 -7.41 -33.16 10.13
N ALA A 89 -8.72 -33.42 10.21
CA ALA A 89 -9.74 -32.68 9.43
C ALA A 89 -9.82 -31.20 9.84
N LEU A 90 -9.83 -30.92 11.16
CA LEU A 90 -9.86 -29.55 11.69
C LEU A 90 -8.58 -28.79 11.34
N LEU A 91 -7.43 -29.46 11.39
CA LEU A 91 -6.14 -28.88 11.04
C LEU A 91 -6.02 -28.61 9.55
N ALA A 92 -6.53 -29.51 8.69
CA ALA A 92 -6.62 -29.26 7.25
C ALA A 92 -7.51 -28.06 6.95
N GLU A 93 -8.66 -27.93 7.62
CA GLU A 93 -9.55 -26.78 7.46
C GLU A 93 -8.90 -25.47 7.94
N ALA A 94 -8.28 -25.46 9.12
CA ALA A 94 -7.58 -24.29 9.65
C ALA A 94 -6.44 -23.84 8.74
N ARG A 95 -5.67 -24.79 8.18
CA ARG A 95 -4.62 -24.49 7.18
C ARG A 95 -5.20 -23.91 5.91
N ALA A 96 -6.29 -24.48 5.38
CA ALA A 96 -6.94 -23.96 4.18
C ALA A 96 -7.44 -22.52 4.39
N ILE A 97 -8.02 -22.21 5.56
CA ILE A 97 -8.43 -20.85 5.90
C ILE A 97 -7.22 -19.92 6.01
N ALA A 98 -6.15 -20.34 6.68
CA ALA A 98 -4.92 -19.55 6.81
C ALA A 98 -4.28 -19.24 5.46
N THR A 99 -4.18 -20.23 4.56
CA THR A 99 -3.64 -20.03 3.21
C THR A 99 -4.50 -19.08 2.39
N ARG A 100 -5.84 -19.19 2.47
CA ARG A 100 -6.75 -18.27 1.77
C ARG A 100 -6.65 -16.85 2.32
N LEU A 101 -6.61 -16.66 3.63
CA LEU A 101 -6.43 -15.34 4.26
C LEU A 101 -5.05 -14.73 3.95
N ALA A 102 -4.01 -15.55 3.79
CA ALA A 102 -2.67 -15.09 3.39
C ALA A 102 -2.63 -14.61 1.94
N ALA A 103 -3.44 -15.21 1.06
CA ALA A 103 -3.53 -14.83 -0.35
C ALA A 103 -4.28 -13.51 -0.61
N VAL A 104 -5.16 -13.08 0.31
CA VAL A 104 -5.90 -11.81 0.19
C VAL A 104 -4.94 -10.62 0.27
N ARG A 105 -4.86 -9.78 -0.77
CA ARG A 105 -4.10 -8.53 -0.72
C ARG A 105 -5.00 -7.39 -0.30
N PHE A 106 -4.41 -6.33 0.25
CA PHE A 106 -5.16 -5.11 0.56
C PHE A 106 -5.79 -4.50 -0.69
N SER A 107 -5.08 -4.50 -1.81
CA SER A 107 -5.58 -3.99 -3.09
C SER A 107 -6.82 -4.72 -3.62
N ASP A 108 -7.09 -5.95 -3.17
CA ASP A 108 -8.25 -6.73 -3.59
C ASP A 108 -9.52 -6.42 -2.79
N ILE A 109 -9.36 -5.85 -1.59
CA ILE A 109 -10.43 -5.69 -0.60
C ILE A 109 -10.75 -4.23 -0.27
N VAL A 110 -9.85 -3.32 -0.61
CA VAL A 110 -10.06 -1.89 -0.47
C VAL A 110 -11.16 -1.47 -1.46
N PRO A 111 -12.21 -0.76 -1.00
CA PRO A 111 -13.21 -0.20 -1.91
C PRO A 111 -12.54 0.71 -2.95
N PRO A 112 -12.97 0.67 -4.22
CA PRO A 112 -12.45 1.58 -5.23
C PRO A 112 -12.70 3.04 -4.79
N ASP A 113 -11.65 3.84 -4.81
CA ASP A 113 -11.70 5.25 -4.45
C ASP A 113 -12.27 6.06 -5.61
N LEU A 114 -13.60 6.15 -5.65
CA LEU A 114 -14.34 6.84 -6.71
C LEU A 114 -14.02 8.34 -6.76
N GLU A 115 -13.63 8.95 -5.64
CA GLU A 115 -13.26 10.36 -5.56
C GLU A 115 -11.90 10.58 -6.22
N ALA A 116 -10.90 9.74 -5.92
CA ALA A 116 -9.61 9.76 -6.59
C ALA A 116 -9.73 9.48 -8.10
N GLU A 117 -10.60 8.55 -8.52
CA GLU A 117 -10.86 8.28 -9.94
C GLU A 117 -11.51 9.46 -10.66
N THR A 118 -12.42 10.18 -10.00
CA THR A 118 -13.04 11.38 -10.56
C THR A 118 -12.04 12.53 -10.71
N HIS A 119 -11.23 12.78 -9.69
CA HIS A 119 -10.21 13.83 -9.69
C HIS A 119 -9.10 13.57 -10.72
N ALA A 120 -8.63 12.32 -10.84
CA ALA A 120 -7.65 11.93 -11.86
C ALA A 120 -8.20 12.12 -13.28
N ARG A 121 -9.49 11.82 -13.49
CA ARG A 121 -10.17 11.99 -14.78
C ARG A 121 -10.38 13.46 -15.14
N GLU A 122 -10.60 14.32 -14.15
CA GLU A 122 -10.75 15.77 -14.34
C GLU A 122 -9.40 16.44 -14.62
N HIS A 123 -8.32 16.06 -13.93
CA HIS A 123 -6.97 16.54 -14.22
C HIS A 123 -6.39 16.04 -15.55
N LEU A 124 -6.81 14.88 -16.07
CA LEU A 124 -6.46 14.42 -17.43
C LEU A 124 -7.19 15.22 -18.53
N ALA A 125 -8.29 15.89 -18.19
CA ALA A 125 -9.06 16.72 -19.12
C ALA A 125 -8.60 18.19 -19.13
N GLU A 126 -7.96 18.65 -18.06
CA GLU A 126 -7.32 19.95 -17.95
C GLU A 126 -5.81 19.79 -18.22
N GLU A 127 -5.41 19.90 -19.50
CA GLU A 127 -4.00 19.92 -19.92
C GLU A 127 -3.21 20.98 -19.13
N ASP A 128 -2.47 20.56 -18.10
CA ASP A 128 -1.39 21.35 -17.53
C ASP A 128 -0.09 20.52 -17.47
N ASP A 129 0.90 21.01 -18.19
CA ASP A 129 2.17 20.39 -18.62
C ASP A 129 3.19 20.23 -17.44
N PHE A 130 2.70 20.20 -16.20
CA PHE A 130 3.51 20.21 -14.96
C PHE A 130 3.41 18.95 -14.10
N ALA A 131 2.75 17.89 -14.59
CA ALA A 131 2.70 16.60 -13.91
C ALA A 131 4.01 15.82 -14.10
N MET A 132 5.02 16.13 -13.27
CA MET A 132 6.14 15.20 -13.04
C MET A 132 5.60 13.93 -12.37
N ASP A 133 5.35 12.92 -13.19
CA ASP A 133 5.64 11.49 -13.01
C ASP A 133 5.63 10.84 -11.60
N GLU A 134 4.74 11.24 -10.68
CA GLU A 134 4.57 10.55 -9.39
C GLU A 134 3.82 9.20 -9.51
N ASN A 135 3.37 8.83 -10.72
CA ASN A 135 2.61 7.61 -10.97
C ASN A 135 3.46 6.47 -11.57
N GLU A 136 4.74 6.69 -11.91
CA GLU A 136 5.60 5.63 -12.50
C GLU A 136 5.67 4.41 -11.56
N GLY A 137 6.00 4.63 -10.28
CA GLY A 137 6.09 3.54 -9.29
C GLY A 137 4.76 2.83 -8.98
N LEU A 138 3.63 3.53 -9.03
CA LEU A 138 2.30 2.94 -8.84
C LEU A 138 1.85 2.13 -10.07
N ARG A 139 2.25 2.55 -11.28
CA ARG A 139 2.00 1.83 -12.52
C ARG A 139 2.85 0.57 -12.57
N ASP A 140 4.13 0.68 -12.26
CA ASP A 140 5.06 -0.45 -12.19
C ASP A 140 4.59 -1.49 -11.17
N ARG A 141 4.11 -1.04 -10.00
CA ARG A 141 3.54 -1.94 -8.99
C ARG A 141 2.30 -2.67 -9.49
N ARG A 142 1.38 -1.97 -10.16
CA ARG A 142 0.17 -2.58 -10.73
C ARG A 142 0.49 -3.57 -11.85
N GLU A 143 1.49 -3.26 -12.68
CA GLU A 143 1.97 -4.17 -13.72
C GLU A 143 2.61 -5.42 -13.11
N MET A 144 3.48 -5.24 -12.11
CA MET A 144 4.09 -6.35 -11.37
C MET A 144 3.03 -7.25 -10.72
N GLU A 145 2.01 -6.66 -10.09
CA GLU A 145 0.88 -7.42 -9.53
C GLU A 145 0.12 -8.21 -10.62
N GLY A 146 -0.07 -7.64 -11.82
CA GLY A 146 -0.67 -8.34 -12.95
C GLY A 146 0.17 -9.50 -13.48
N LEU A 147 1.50 -9.34 -13.48
CA LEU A 147 2.44 -10.42 -13.83
C LEU A 147 2.38 -11.56 -12.80
N GLU A 148 2.32 -11.24 -11.52
CA GLU A 148 2.15 -12.23 -10.45
C GLU A 148 0.83 -13.00 -10.57
N ASP A 149 -0.28 -12.33 -10.91
CA ASP A 149 -1.57 -12.97 -11.18
C ASP A 149 -1.48 -13.94 -12.36
N MET A 150 -0.77 -13.54 -13.42
CA MET A 150 -0.55 -14.39 -14.60
C MET A 150 0.32 -15.61 -14.25
N VAL A 151 1.39 -15.43 -13.47
CA VAL A 151 2.26 -16.52 -12.99
C VAL A 151 1.50 -17.46 -12.06
N ALA A 152 0.66 -16.94 -11.17
CA ALA A 152 -0.17 -17.76 -10.28
C ALA A 152 -1.15 -18.64 -11.08
N ARG A 153 -1.76 -18.10 -12.14
CA ARG A 153 -2.62 -18.84 -13.08
C ARG A 153 -1.86 -19.93 -13.85
N LEU A 154 -0.65 -19.64 -14.29
CA LEU A 154 0.20 -20.61 -15.00
C LEU A 154 0.72 -21.71 -14.05
N SER A 155 1.07 -21.35 -12.82
CA SER A 155 1.51 -22.28 -11.76
C SER A 155 0.40 -23.25 -11.36
N ALA A 156 -0.85 -22.78 -11.29
CA ALA A 156 -2.02 -23.63 -11.03
C ALA A 156 -2.41 -24.56 -12.20
N GLY A 157 -1.87 -24.34 -13.41
CA GLY A 157 -2.29 -24.97 -14.66
C GLY A 157 -1.85 -26.42 -14.93
N THR A 158 -1.11 -27.08 -14.02
CA THR A 158 -0.61 -28.46 -14.26
C THR A 158 -1.60 -29.57 -13.86
N VAL A 159 -2.73 -29.25 -13.21
CA VAL A 159 -3.77 -30.23 -12.85
C VAL A 159 -5.07 -29.92 -13.58
N LYS A 160 -5.35 -30.67 -14.65
CA LYS A 160 -6.65 -30.70 -15.31
C LYS A 160 -7.71 -31.24 -14.33
N THR A 161 -8.49 -30.37 -13.68
CA THR A 161 -9.90 -30.62 -13.32
C THR A 161 -10.57 -29.31 -12.90
N ALA A 162 -11.71 -29.01 -13.54
CA ALA A 162 -12.69 -27.97 -13.19
C ALA A 162 -12.24 -26.51 -13.20
N VAL A 163 -12.91 -25.75 -14.07
CA VAL A 163 -13.03 -24.30 -14.08
C VAL A 163 -13.62 -23.84 -12.73
N ALA A 164 -12.78 -23.61 -11.73
CA ALA A 164 -13.06 -22.67 -10.66
C ALA A 164 -12.17 -21.47 -10.95
N GLU A 165 -12.78 -20.42 -11.47
CA GLU A 165 -12.15 -19.11 -11.63
C GLU A 165 -11.44 -18.77 -10.31
N THR A 166 -10.11 -18.70 -10.33
CA THR A 166 -9.36 -18.01 -9.28
C THR A 166 -9.60 -16.51 -9.47
N SER A 167 -10.85 -16.11 -9.22
CA SER A 167 -11.26 -14.72 -9.17
C SER A 167 -10.53 -14.05 -8.01
N ARG A 168 -10.18 -12.77 -8.17
CA ARG A 168 -9.47 -12.02 -7.13
C ARG A 168 -10.26 -12.12 -5.82
N PRO A 169 -9.60 -12.35 -4.69
CA PRO A 169 -10.28 -12.54 -3.42
C PRO A 169 -11.07 -11.29 -3.06
N THR A 170 -12.39 -11.43 -2.95
CA THR A 170 -13.29 -10.30 -2.68
C THR A 170 -13.48 -10.09 -1.18
N MET A 171 -14.01 -8.93 -0.80
CA MET A 171 -14.43 -8.68 0.59
C MET A 171 -15.45 -9.71 1.11
N ASP A 172 -16.30 -10.24 0.24
CA ASP A 172 -17.25 -11.28 0.62
C ASP A 172 -16.57 -12.62 0.89
N ASP A 173 -15.46 -12.94 0.21
CA ASP A 173 -14.62 -14.09 0.55
C ASP A 173 -14.01 -13.96 1.94
N VAL A 174 -13.55 -12.76 2.31
CA VAL A 174 -13.01 -12.49 3.66
C VAL A 174 -14.10 -12.70 4.72
N ARG A 175 -15.31 -12.19 4.49
CA ARG A 175 -16.46 -12.40 5.39
C ARG A 175 -16.83 -13.87 5.53
N MET A 176 -16.80 -14.62 4.43
CA MET A 176 -17.04 -16.06 4.44
C MET A 176 -15.97 -16.80 5.24
N LEU A 177 -14.69 -16.45 5.05
CA LEU A 177 -13.57 -17.04 5.80
C LEU A 177 -13.65 -16.72 7.29
N GLU A 178 -14.06 -15.50 7.64
CA GLU A 178 -14.32 -15.10 9.03
C GLU A 178 -15.41 -15.97 9.66
N GLY A 179 -16.56 -16.15 8.99
CA GLY A 179 -17.64 -17.00 9.49
C GLY A 179 -17.20 -18.45 9.69
N ARG A 180 -16.42 -19.00 8.76
CA ARG A 180 -15.84 -20.34 8.87
C ARG A 180 -14.86 -20.45 10.04
N LEU A 181 -14.00 -19.44 10.23
CA LEU A 181 -13.06 -19.39 11.34
C LEU A 181 -13.78 -19.32 12.69
N HIS A 182 -14.84 -18.52 12.78
CA HIS A 182 -15.69 -18.45 13.98
C HIS A 182 -16.37 -19.79 14.28
N ALA A 183 -16.91 -20.47 13.27
CA ALA A 183 -17.50 -21.80 13.44
C ALA A 183 -16.46 -22.82 13.94
N LEU A 184 -15.22 -22.76 13.44
CA LEU A 184 -14.13 -23.63 13.87
C LEU A 184 -13.70 -23.33 15.32
N ASN A 185 -13.64 -22.05 15.71
CA ASN A 185 -13.41 -21.65 17.10
C ASN A 185 -14.50 -22.16 18.05
N MET A 186 -15.78 -22.03 17.67
CA MET A 186 -16.91 -22.53 18.47
C MET A 186 -16.85 -24.05 18.64
N ARG A 187 -16.48 -24.80 17.60
CA ARG A 187 -16.30 -26.26 17.67
C ARG A 187 -15.17 -26.67 18.63
N LEU A 188 -14.15 -25.83 18.77
CA LEU A 188 -13.02 -26.04 19.68
C LEU A 188 -13.27 -25.46 21.09
N GLY A 189 -14.39 -24.76 21.31
CA GLY A 189 -14.69 -24.08 22.58
C GLY A 189 -13.74 -22.92 22.89
N LEU A 190 -13.09 -22.36 21.87
CA LEU A 190 -12.18 -21.23 22.02
C LEU A 190 -12.95 -19.92 21.83
N ASP A 191 -13.05 -19.13 22.89
CA ASP A 191 -13.59 -17.78 22.81
C ASP A 191 -12.48 -16.79 22.43
N VAL A 192 -12.48 -16.39 21.15
CA VAL A 192 -11.50 -15.44 20.62
C VAL A 192 -12.14 -14.07 20.61
N ASN A 193 -12.00 -13.35 21.73
CA ASN A 193 -12.59 -12.03 21.87
C ASN A 193 -11.90 -11.02 20.92
N ARG A 194 -12.69 -10.36 20.06
CA ARG A 194 -12.21 -9.18 19.32
C ARG A 194 -12.04 -8.08 20.35
N GLY A 195 -10.80 -7.86 20.81
CA GLY A 195 -10.47 -6.73 21.67
C GLY A 195 -10.95 -5.44 21.00
N VAL A 196 -12.05 -4.89 21.51
CA VAL A 196 -12.59 -3.59 21.13
C VAL A 196 -11.65 -2.55 21.70
N THR A 197 -10.84 -1.94 20.84
CA THR A 197 -10.14 -0.67 21.08
C THR A 197 -10.13 0.12 19.81
#